data_AF-A0A1Z5LCA0-F1
#
_entry.id   AF-A0A1Z5LCA0-F1
#
_cell.length_a   1.000
_cell.length_b   1.000
_cell.length_c   1.000
_cell.angle_alpha   90.00
_cell.angle_beta   90.00
_cell.angle_gamma   90.00
#
_symmetry.space_group_name_H-M   'P 1'
#
loop_
_entity.id
_entity.type
_entity.pdbx_description
1 polymer ?
#
loop_
_entity_poly.entity_id
_entity_poly.type
_entity_poly.pdbx_seq_one_letter_code
_entity_poly.pdbx_strand_id
1 'polypeptide(L)'
;MSVEEAGIICQGFFKCKKTIQDKVLLRTVTEKTVEQLPNVSSIVVCAILKEIRYSSTTRNLDSYKDLLFKCQRHMAHWDMPTINQLYNLVSGMKIFQPEFLLQATNYISSRLDRIRLKEISSLLYGQAVFALEDKHFYEKVAQQLRDSTRAAEIERYHHCLVSCVWYFALGEFFVWYFALGEFFPEDL
;
A
#
# COMPACT_ATOMS: atom_id res chain seq x y z
N MET A 1 12.63 25.50 1.62
CA MET A 1 12.07 24.14 1.61
C MET A 1 11.41 23.85 0.28
N SER A 2 12.16 23.27 -0.65
CA SER A 2 11.62 22.63 -1.86
C SER A 2 10.96 21.29 -1.52
N VAL A 3 10.29 20.65 -2.49
CA VAL A 3 9.69 19.33 -2.27
C VAL A 3 10.75 18.22 -2.16
N GLU A 4 11.90 18.40 -2.82
CA GLU A 4 13.05 17.50 -2.72
C GLU A 4 13.66 17.55 -1.31
N GLU A 5 13.85 18.76 -0.76
CA GLU A 5 14.29 18.96 0.62
C GLU A 5 13.30 18.32 1.61
N ALA A 6 11.99 18.50 1.38
CA ALA A 6 10.95 17.84 2.16
C ALA A 6 11.04 16.31 2.05
N GLY A 7 11.27 15.76 0.87
CA GLY A 7 11.48 14.34 0.64
C GLY A 7 12.67 13.76 1.41
N ILE A 8 13.79 14.50 1.45
CA ILE A 8 14.99 14.12 2.24
C ILE A 8 14.65 14.11 3.72
N ILE A 9 13.98 15.15 4.23
CA ILE A 9 13.57 15.25 5.64
C ILE A 9 12.64 14.09 5.98
N CYS A 10 11.57 13.87 5.21
CA CYS A 10 10.63 12.76 5.40
C CYS A 10 11.33 11.39 5.39
N GLN A 11 12.28 11.18 4.46
CA GLN A 11 13.06 9.95 4.45
C GLN A 11 13.90 9.79 5.71
N GLY A 12 14.50 10.87 6.22
CA GLY A 12 15.26 10.89 7.48
C GLY A 12 14.40 10.49 8.68
N PHE A 13 13.24 11.12 8.85
CA PHE A 13 12.28 10.77 9.92
C PHE A 13 11.88 9.31 9.87
N PHE A 14 11.48 8.83 8.69
CA PHE A 14 11.08 7.44 8.49
C PHE A 14 12.22 6.45 8.80
N LYS A 15 13.44 6.71 8.33
CA LYS A 15 14.62 5.85 8.61
C LYS A 15 14.97 5.82 10.10
N CYS A 16 14.80 6.95 10.78
CA CYS A 16 14.99 7.06 12.23
C CYS A 16 13.81 6.53 13.05
N LYS A 17 12.74 6.02 12.41
CA LYS A 17 11.50 5.57 13.06
C LYS A 17 10.90 6.67 13.96
N LYS A 18 10.97 7.92 13.50
CA LYS A 18 10.38 9.08 14.18
C LYS A 18 9.23 9.60 13.35
N THR A 19 8.20 10.12 14.02
CA THR A 19 7.07 10.79 13.40
C THR A 19 7.25 12.30 13.45
N ILE A 20 6.82 13.00 12.41
CA ILE A 20 6.61 14.44 12.40
C ILE A 20 5.42 14.78 13.30
N GLN A 21 5.69 15.30 14.49
CA GLN A 21 4.67 15.72 15.46
C GLN A 21 4.09 17.10 15.13
N ASP A 22 4.86 17.94 14.43
CA ASP A 22 4.42 19.27 14.02
C ASP A 22 3.42 19.16 12.86
N LYS A 23 2.15 19.48 13.15
CA LYS A 23 1.05 19.43 12.20
C LYS A 23 1.14 20.50 11.13
N VAL A 24 1.71 21.67 11.45
CA VAL A 24 1.92 22.75 10.49
C VAL A 24 2.96 22.29 9.48
N LEU A 25 4.07 21.71 9.96
CA LEU A 25 5.09 21.15 9.08
C LEU A 25 4.53 20.07 8.16
N LEU A 26 3.78 19.11 8.71
CA LEU A 26 3.19 18.01 7.92
C LEU A 26 2.20 18.52 6.86
N ARG A 27 1.40 19.54 7.20
CA ARG A 27 0.51 20.22 6.27
C ARG A 27 1.29 20.94 5.16
N THR A 28 2.32 21.71 5.51
CA THR A 28 3.16 22.41 4.54
C THR A 28 3.87 21.45 3.59
N VAL A 29 4.36 20.31 4.08
CA VAL A 29 4.93 19.25 3.23
C VAL A 29 3.88 18.72 2.25
N THR A 30 2.66 18.47 2.73
CA THR A 30 1.54 17.98 1.91
C THR A 30 1.17 18.98 0.82
N GLU A 31 0.93 20.24 1.17
CA GLU A 31 0.55 21.31 0.24
C GLU A 31 1.65 21.55 -0.82
N LYS A 32 2.92 21.64 -0.41
CA LYS A 32 4.04 21.80 -1.35
C LYS A 32 4.21 20.63 -2.29
N THR A 33 3.90 19.42 -1.84
CA THR A 33 3.90 18.24 -2.70
C THR A 33 2.85 18.40 -3.78
N VAL A 34 1.62 18.75 -3.40
CA VAL A 34 0.50 18.97 -4.35
C VAL A 34 0.83 20.05 -5.38
N GLU A 35 1.38 21.19 -4.95
CA GLU A 35 1.73 22.32 -5.82
C GLU A 35 2.75 21.97 -6.91
N GLN A 36 3.64 21.00 -6.65
CA GLN A 36 4.75 20.67 -7.54
C GLN A 36 4.49 19.43 -8.41
N LEU A 37 3.35 18.75 -8.22
CA LEU A 37 2.93 17.67 -9.12
C LEU A 37 2.64 18.21 -10.53
N PRO A 38 3.02 17.49 -11.61
CA PRO A 38 3.61 16.14 -11.64
C PRO A 38 5.14 16.11 -11.60
N ASN A 39 5.83 17.24 -11.47
CA ASN A 39 7.28 17.34 -11.69
C ASN A 39 8.13 16.70 -10.58
N VAL A 40 7.49 16.23 -9.50
CA VAL A 40 8.16 15.57 -8.38
C VAL A 40 8.53 14.13 -8.75
N SER A 41 9.80 13.77 -8.50
CA SER A 41 10.26 12.40 -8.75
C SER A 41 9.51 11.37 -7.91
N SER A 42 9.31 10.17 -8.47
CA SER A 42 8.61 9.05 -7.81
C SER A 42 9.17 8.74 -6.42
N ILE A 43 10.51 8.74 -6.28
CA ILE A 43 11.18 8.43 -5.02
C ILE A 43 10.91 9.47 -3.92
N VAL A 44 10.82 10.76 -4.28
CA VAL A 44 10.49 11.84 -3.35
C VAL A 44 9.04 11.70 -2.88
N VAL A 45 8.11 11.49 -3.81
CA VAL A 45 6.70 11.22 -3.48
C VAL A 45 6.58 10.01 -2.56
N CYS A 46 7.27 8.91 -2.87
CA CYS A 46 7.29 7.70 -2.03
C CYS A 46 7.78 7.96 -0.60
N ALA A 47 8.83 8.76 -0.43
CA ALA A 47 9.35 9.12 0.89
C ALA A 47 8.34 9.96 1.69
N ILE A 48 7.73 10.95 1.05
CA ILE A 48 6.73 11.83 1.67
C ILE A 48 5.49 11.02 2.09
N LEU A 49 4.96 10.16 1.21
CA LEU A 49 3.79 9.34 1.51
C LEU A 49 4.01 8.39 2.69
N LYS A 50 5.21 7.79 2.79
CA LYS A 50 5.58 6.95 3.95
C LYS A 50 5.50 7.73 5.25
N GLU A 51 6.08 8.92 5.26
CA GLU A 51 6.12 9.76 6.45
C GLU A 51 4.75 10.32 6.80
N ILE A 52 3.95 10.76 5.81
CA ILE A 52 2.56 11.16 6.02
C ILE A 52 1.78 10.00 6.64
N ARG A 53 1.86 8.79 6.08
CA ARG A 53 1.18 7.62 6.66
C ARG A 53 1.60 7.37 8.10
N TYR A 54 2.90 7.48 8.39
CA TYR A 54 3.46 7.22 9.71
C TYR A 54 3.09 8.29 10.76
N SER A 55 2.95 9.54 10.32
CA SER A 55 2.72 10.71 11.19
C SER A 55 1.28 11.22 11.18
N SER A 56 0.45 10.72 10.26
CA SER A 56 -0.93 11.19 10.08
C SER A 56 -1.82 10.94 11.30
N THR A 57 -2.73 11.88 11.52
CA THR A 57 -3.87 11.74 12.43
C THR A 57 -5.14 12.07 11.66
N THR A 58 -6.29 11.61 12.16
CA THR A 58 -7.61 11.83 11.52
C THR A 58 -7.99 13.31 11.37
N ARG A 59 -7.30 14.23 12.05
CA ARG A 59 -7.61 15.67 12.03
C ARG A 59 -7.25 16.39 10.73
N ASN A 60 -6.38 15.81 9.89
CA ASN A 60 -5.91 16.43 8.63
C ASN A 60 -6.48 15.73 7.38
N LEU A 61 -7.59 15.00 7.54
CA LEU A 61 -8.10 14.10 6.51
C LEU A 61 -8.35 14.80 5.16
N ASP A 62 -8.86 16.03 5.16
CA ASP A 62 -9.19 16.74 3.92
C ASP A 62 -7.93 17.13 3.12
N SER A 63 -6.86 17.50 3.80
CA SER A 63 -5.57 17.79 3.14
C SER A 63 -4.97 16.53 2.50
N TYR A 64 -5.15 15.37 3.15
CA TYR A 64 -4.73 14.09 2.59
C TYR A 64 -5.62 13.62 1.43
N LYS A 65 -6.93 13.88 1.49
CA LYS A 65 -7.84 13.60 0.37
C LYS A 65 -7.45 14.39 -0.88
N ASP A 66 -7.13 15.67 -0.74
CA ASP A 66 -6.67 16.51 -1.86
C ASP A 66 -5.34 15.97 -2.42
N LEU A 67 -4.36 15.67 -1.56
CA LEU A 67 -3.11 15.02 -1.96
C LEU A 67 -3.38 13.76 -2.78
N LEU A 68 -4.20 12.84 -2.26
CA LEU A 68 -4.51 11.58 -2.92
C LEU A 68 -5.18 11.78 -4.28
N PHE A 69 -6.16 12.68 -4.37
CA PHE A 69 -6.85 12.99 -5.63
C PHE A 69 -5.91 13.57 -6.68
N LYS A 70 -4.98 14.44 -6.27
CA LYS A 70 -3.95 15.01 -7.15
C LYS A 70 -2.95 13.94 -7.58
N CYS A 71 -2.53 13.09 -6.66
CA CYS A 71 -1.64 11.97 -6.92
C CYS A 71 -2.23 10.97 -7.92
N GLN A 72 -3.54 10.65 -7.80
CA GLN A 72 -4.22 9.71 -8.69
C GLN A 72 -4.03 10.06 -10.18
N ARG A 73 -4.08 11.35 -10.53
CA ARG A 73 -3.95 11.85 -11.91
C ARG A 73 -2.57 11.60 -12.53
N HIS A 74 -1.57 11.27 -11.72
CA HIS A 74 -0.18 11.16 -12.14
C HIS A 74 0.42 9.77 -11.93
N MET A 75 -0.37 8.80 -11.45
CA MET A 75 0.09 7.44 -11.13
C MET A 75 0.83 6.74 -12.28
N ALA A 76 0.46 7.01 -13.53
CA ALA A 76 1.11 6.42 -14.70
C ALA A 76 2.61 6.74 -14.82
N HIS A 77 3.08 7.81 -14.17
CA HIS A 77 4.48 8.24 -14.19
C HIS A 77 5.32 7.67 -13.04
N TRP A 78 4.70 6.93 -12.12
CA TRP A 78 5.34 6.49 -10.89
C TRP A 78 5.61 5.01 -10.86
N ASP A 79 6.65 4.67 -10.11
CA ASP A 79 7.06 3.31 -9.88
C ASP A 79 6.13 2.57 -8.90
N MET A 80 6.17 1.24 -8.94
CA MET A 80 5.36 0.39 -8.08
C MET A 80 5.51 0.71 -6.58
N PRO A 81 6.73 0.92 -6.03
CA PRO A 81 6.89 1.33 -4.64
C PRO A 81 6.05 2.55 -4.27
N THR A 82 6.02 3.57 -5.13
CA THR A 82 5.24 4.80 -4.91
C THR A 82 3.74 4.53 -4.95
N ILE A 83 3.27 3.78 -5.95
CA ILE A 83 1.86 3.40 -6.07
C ILE A 83 1.41 2.58 -4.86
N ASN A 84 2.25 1.65 -4.38
CA ASN A 84 1.96 0.87 -3.18
C ASN A 84 1.91 1.74 -1.91
N GLN A 85 2.73 2.80 -1.80
CA GLN A 85 2.60 3.73 -0.67
C GLN A 85 1.33 4.58 -0.74
N LEU A 86 0.89 4.99 -1.93
CA LEU A 86 -0.42 5.62 -2.09
C LEU A 86 -1.53 4.67 -1.65
N TYR A 87 -1.49 3.41 -2.12
CA TYR A 87 -2.45 2.39 -1.74
C TYR A 87 -2.51 2.18 -0.22
N ASN A 88 -1.34 2.11 0.43
CA ASN A 88 -1.23 2.02 1.88
C ASN A 88 -1.76 3.25 2.61
N LEU A 89 -1.57 4.44 2.04
CA LEU A 89 -2.09 5.68 2.62
C LEU A 89 -3.62 5.68 2.59
N VAL A 90 -4.20 5.39 1.42
CA VAL A 90 -5.66 5.30 1.20
C VAL A 90 -6.28 4.27 2.13
N SER A 91 -5.72 3.06 2.18
CA SER A 91 -6.22 1.96 3.02
C SER A 91 -6.01 2.23 4.52
N GLY A 92 -4.88 2.82 4.90
CA GLY A 92 -4.58 3.16 6.30
C GLY A 92 -5.48 4.26 6.85
N MET A 93 -5.83 5.25 6.02
CA MET A 93 -6.74 6.33 6.36
C MET A 93 -8.22 5.99 6.13
N LYS A 94 -8.52 4.81 5.57
CA LYS A 94 -9.87 4.38 5.19
C LYS A 94 -10.59 5.38 4.28
N ILE A 95 -9.86 5.98 3.34
CA ILE A 95 -10.41 6.91 2.35
C ILE A 95 -10.89 6.08 1.15
N PHE A 96 -12.20 6.01 0.92
CA PHE A 96 -12.71 5.26 -0.23
C PHE A 96 -12.60 6.08 -1.53
N GLN A 97 -11.75 5.62 -2.45
CA GLN A 97 -11.61 6.15 -3.81
C GLN A 97 -11.59 4.97 -4.81
N PRO A 98 -12.76 4.53 -5.30
CA PRO A 98 -12.88 3.26 -6.01
C PRO A 98 -12.06 3.22 -7.30
N GLU A 99 -11.99 4.31 -8.06
CA GLU A 99 -11.22 4.37 -9.31
C GLU A 99 -9.72 4.26 -9.02
N PHE A 100 -9.23 4.92 -7.97
CA PHE A 100 -7.84 4.80 -7.53
C PHE A 100 -7.55 3.36 -7.08
N LEU A 101 -8.40 2.79 -6.23
CA LEU A 101 -8.22 1.45 -5.68
C LEU A 101 -8.18 0.40 -6.78
N LEU A 102 -9.07 0.50 -7.77
CA LEU A 102 -9.11 -0.39 -8.93
C LEU A 102 -7.85 -0.23 -9.80
N GLN A 103 -7.46 1.00 -10.13
CA GLN A 103 -6.26 1.27 -10.94
C GLN A 103 -4.98 0.77 -10.26
N ALA A 104 -4.81 1.07 -8.97
CA ALA A 104 -3.67 0.65 -8.18
C ALA A 104 -3.63 -0.87 -8.04
N THR A 105 -4.77 -1.51 -7.75
CA THR A 105 -4.87 -2.98 -7.66
C THR A 105 -4.48 -3.60 -9.00
N ASN A 106 -5.08 -3.19 -10.11
CA ASN A 106 -4.73 -3.74 -11.44
C ASN A 106 -3.25 -3.55 -11.77
N TYR A 107 -2.70 -2.37 -11.50
CA TYR A 107 -1.29 -2.08 -11.74
C TYR A 107 -0.36 -2.98 -10.91
N ILE A 108 -0.62 -3.15 -9.62
CA ILE A 108 0.26 -3.93 -8.74
C ILE A 108 0.04 -5.44 -8.96
N SER A 109 -1.20 -5.88 -9.17
CA SER A 109 -1.58 -7.28 -9.38
C SER A 109 -1.04 -7.89 -10.67
N SER A 110 -0.70 -7.05 -11.66
CA SER A 110 0.00 -7.50 -12.87
C SER A 110 1.48 -7.86 -12.64
N ARG A 111 2.00 -7.62 -11.42
CA ARG A 111 3.42 -7.77 -11.05
C ARG A 111 3.60 -8.51 -9.74
N LEU A 112 2.63 -9.31 -9.30
CA LEU A 112 2.68 -9.95 -7.98
C LEU A 112 3.95 -10.80 -7.81
N ASP A 113 4.37 -11.50 -8.87
CA ASP A 113 5.62 -12.28 -8.96
C ASP A 113 6.89 -11.48 -8.61
N ARG A 114 6.86 -10.15 -8.73
CA ARG A 114 8.02 -9.27 -8.53
C ARG A 114 7.96 -8.43 -7.26
N ILE A 115 6.86 -8.50 -6.51
CA ILE A 115 6.72 -7.76 -5.25
C ILE A 115 6.90 -8.70 -4.06
N ARG A 116 7.29 -8.12 -2.92
CA ARG A 116 7.50 -8.90 -1.71
C ARG A 116 6.17 -9.24 -1.07
N LEU A 117 6.15 -10.31 -0.29
CA LEU A 117 5.01 -10.77 0.49
C LEU A 117 4.38 -9.67 1.35
N LYS A 118 5.21 -8.76 1.87
CA LYS A 118 4.74 -7.57 2.60
C LYS A 118 3.84 -6.68 1.75
N GLU A 119 4.20 -6.41 0.50
CA GLU A 119 3.37 -5.62 -0.40
C GLU A 119 2.08 -6.36 -0.77
N ILE A 120 2.14 -7.68 -0.97
CA ILE A 120 0.93 -8.52 -1.16
C ILE A 120 -0.03 -8.39 0.02
N SER A 121 0.48 -8.51 1.26
CA SER A 121 -0.36 -8.39 2.47
C SER A 121 -1.01 -7.01 2.59
N SER A 122 -0.31 -5.97 2.12
CA SER A 122 -0.78 -4.59 2.12
C SER A 122 -1.93 -4.36 1.12
N LEU A 123 -1.87 -5.02 -0.05
CA LEU A 123 -2.97 -5.02 -1.02
C LEU A 123 -4.21 -5.72 -0.46
N LEU A 124 -4.03 -6.93 0.08
CA LEU A 124 -5.11 -7.69 0.70
C LEU A 124 -5.77 -6.90 1.84
N TYR A 125 -4.99 -6.18 2.65
CA TYR A 125 -5.52 -5.28 3.68
C TYR A 125 -6.47 -4.24 3.07
N GLY A 126 -6.08 -3.56 2.00
CA GLY A 126 -6.94 -2.57 1.34
C GLY A 126 -8.21 -3.19 0.76
N GLN A 127 -8.10 -4.35 0.10
CA GLN A 127 -9.26 -5.08 -0.41
C GLN A 127 -10.24 -5.42 0.71
N ALA A 128 -9.75 -5.95 1.83
CA ALA A 128 -10.57 -6.29 2.99
C ALA A 128 -11.19 -5.07 3.67
N VAL A 129 -10.44 -3.98 3.85
CA VAL A 129 -10.93 -2.74 4.49
C VAL A 129 -12.09 -2.12 3.72
N PHE A 130 -12.05 -2.20 2.39
CA PHE A 130 -13.07 -1.60 1.53
C PHE A 130 -14.07 -2.62 0.98
N ALA A 131 -14.01 -3.88 1.44
CA ALA A 131 -14.87 -4.98 0.97
C ALA A 131 -14.94 -5.05 -0.57
N LEU A 132 -13.78 -4.95 -1.23
CA LEU A 132 -13.69 -5.00 -2.68
C LEU A 132 -13.85 -6.44 -3.16
N GLU A 133 -14.83 -6.66 -4.03
CA GLU A 133 -15.11 -7.97 -4.63
C GLU A 133 -14.29 -8.18 -5.91
N ASP A 134 -13.05 -8.63 -5.77
CA ASP A 134 -12.18 -8.99 -6.90
C ASP A 134 -11.69 -10.43 -6.77
N LYS A 135 -12.53 -11.39 -7.19
CA LYS A 135 -12.20 -12.83 -7.09
C LYS A 135 -10.87 -13.14 -7.77
N HIS A 136 -10.64 -12.59 -8.97
CA HIS A 136 -9.42 -12.84 -9.75
C HIS A 136 -8.16 -12.37 -9.03
N PHE A 137 -8.22 -11.24 -8.33
CA PHE A 137 -7.14 -10.79 -7.47
C PHE A 137 -6.83 -11.80 -6.36
N TYR A 138 -7.85 -12.25 -5.63
CA TYR A 138 -7.69 -13.22 -4.55
C TYR A 138 -7.11 -14.55 -5.06
N GLU A 139 -7.57 -15.06 -6.20
CA GLU A 139 -7.05 -16.28 -6.82
C GLU A 139 -5.58 -16.14 -7.20
N LYS A 140 -5.19 -15.02 -7.83
CA LYS A 140 -3.80 -14.72 -8.15
C LYS A 140 -2.91 -14.64 -6.92
N VAL A 141 -3.38 -14.01 -5.85
CA VAL A 141 -2.63 -13.95 -4.59
C VAL A 141 -2.50 -15.35 -3.99
N ALA A 142 -3.56 -16.17 -3.98
CA ALA A 142 -3.49 -17.54 -3.49
C ALA A 142 -2.46 -18.38 -4.27
N GLN A 143 -2.40 -18.23 -5.60
CA GLN A 143 -1.35 -18.86 -6.42
C GLN A 143 0.05 -18.41 -6.01
N GLN A 144 0.25 -17.11 -5.75
CA GLN A 144 1.53 -16.57 -5.32
C GLN A 144 1.95 -17.10 -3.93
N LEU A 145 1.02 -17.26 -3.00
CA LEU A 145 1.32 -17.81 -1.67
C LEU A 145 1.67 -19.29 -1.70
N ARG A 146 1.17 -20.04 -2.70
CA ARG A 146 1.50 -21.46 -2.93
C ARG A 146 2.76 -21.67 -3.77
N ASP A 147 3.32 -20.60 -4.35
CA ASP A 147 4.51 -20.69 -5.16
C ASP A 147 5.73 -21.07 -4.29
N SER A 148 6.27 -22.27 -4.53
CA SER A 148 7.45 -22.80 -3.81
C SER A 148 8.67 -21.87 -3.88
N THR A 149 8.78 -21.02 -4.91
CA THR A 149 9.87 -20.03 -5.02
C THR A 149 9.83 -18.98 -3.90
N ARG A 150 8.68 -18.80 -3.24
CA ARG A 150 8.51 -17.88 -2.10
C ARG A 150 8.74 -18.52 -0.74
N ALA A 151 9.03 -19.82 -0.65
CA ALA A 151 9.15 -20.52 0.63
C ALA A 151 10.12 -19.82 1.60
N ALA A 152 11.31 -19.43 1.12
CA ALA A 152 12.30 -18.72 1.94
C ALA A 152 11.85 -17.31 2.36
N GLU A 153 11.07 -16.61 1.50
CA GLU A 153 10.49 -15.31 1.85
C GLU A 153 9.41 -15.48 2.93
N ILE A 154 8.54 -16.48 2.78
CA ILE A 154 7.48 -16.81 3.73
C ILE A 154 8.06 -17.18 5.08
N GLU A 155 9.09 -18.03 5.12
CA GLU A 155 9.76 -18.41 6.37
C GLU A 155 10.30 -17.17 7.11
N ARG A 156 11.01 -16.30 6.39
CA ARG A 156 11.60 -15.07 6.93
C ARG A 156 10.55 -14.05 7.38
N TYR A 157 9.42 -13.96 6.68
CA TYR A 157 8.37 -12.97 6.90
C TYR A 157 7.00 -13.61 7.18
N HIS A 158 6.96 -14.68 7.98
CA HIS A 158 5.76 -15.48 8.25
C HIS A 158 4.57 -14.65 8.78
N HIS A 159 4.82 -13.58 9.51
CA HIS A 159 3.78 -12.64 9.95
C HIS A 159 3.00 -12.02 8.77
N CYS A 160 3.65 -11.78 7.63
CA CYS A 160 2.98 -11.30 6.42
C CYS A 160 2.05 -12.37 5.84
N LEU A 161 2.45 -13.66 5.85
CA LEU A 161 1.58 -14.76 5.44
C LEU A 161 0.34 -14.85 6.34
N VAL A 162 0.53 -14.80 7.67
CA VAL A 162 -0.57 -14.80 8.63
C VAL A 162 -1.54 -13.63 8.36
N SER A 163 -1.02 -12.43 8.11
CA SER A 163 -1.85 -11.29 7.70
C SER A 163 -2.61 -11.56 6.41
N CYS A 164 -1.97 -12.14 5.39
CA CYS A 164 -2.65 -12.50 4.15
C CYS A 164 -3.84 -13.43 4.41
N VAL A 165 -3.63 -14.52 5.14
CA VAL A 165 -4.68 -15.50 5.50
C VAL A 165 -5.83 -14.84 6.25
N TRP A 166 -5.51 -13.97 7.21
CA TRP A 166 -6.52 -13.19 7.94
C TRP A 166 -7.35 -12.31 7.02
N TYR A 167 -6.73 -11.63 6.05
CA TYR A 167 -7.45 -10.78 5.10
C TYR A 167 -8.29 -11.58 4.09
N PHE A 168 -7.85 -12.78 3.70
CA PHE A 168 -8.70 -13.72 2.95
C PHE A 168 -9.96 -14.09 3.74
N ALA A 169 -9.84 -14.30 5.07
CA ALA A 169 -10.97 -14.58 5.96
C ALA A 169 -11.96 -13.43 6.04
N LEU A 170 -11.47 -12.20 6.17
CA LEU A 170 -12.32 -11.02 6.20
C LEU A 170 -13.02 -10.73 4.87
N GLY A 171 -12.42 -11.09 3.74
CA GLY A 171 -13.02 -10.92 2.41
C GLY A 171 -14.08 -11.96 2.05
N GLU A 172 -14.44 -12.88 2.97
CA GLU A 172 -15.31 -14.06 2.70
C GLU A 172 -14.77 -15.04 1.63
N PHE A 173 -13.58 -14.78 1.07
CA PHE A 173 -12.89 -15.66 0.12
C PHE A 173 -12.24 -16.89 0.77
N PHE A 174 -12.12 -16.87 2.09
CA PHE A 174 -11.57 -17.98 2.88
C PHE A 174 -12.41 -19.26 2.79
N VAL A 175 -13.73 -19.15 2.70
CA VAL A 175 -14.62 -20.32 2.59
C VAL A 175 -14.39 -21.08 1.28
N TRP A 176 -14.12 -20.38 0.17
CA TRP A 176 -13.89 -21.01 -1.13
C TRP A 176 -12.57 -21.77 -1.22
N TYR A 177 -11.50 -21.26 -0.61
CA TYR A 177 -10.16 -21.84 -0.75
C TYR A 177 -9.80 -22.87 0.34
N PHE A 178 -10.31 -22.72 1.57
CA PHE A 178 -10.05 -23.68 2.65
C PHE A 178 -11.01 -24.88 2.64
N ALA A 179 -12.26 -24.70 2.21
CA ALA A 179 -13.22 -25.82 2.13
C ALA A 179 -12.85 -26.87 1.07
N LEU A 180 -11.94 -26.55 0.14
CA LEU A 180 -11.45 -27.44 -0.90
C LEU A 180 -10.09 -28.11 -0.58
N GLY A 181 -9.51 -27.87 0.61
CA GLY A 181 -8.26 -28.52 1.02
C GLY A 181 -7.00 -28.06 0.27
N GLU A 182 -7.06 -26.99 -0.53
CA GLU A 182 -5.97 -26.62 -1.44
C GLU A 182 -4.96 -25.58 -0.91
N PHE A 183 -5.06 -25.17 0.36
CA PHE A 183 -4.30 -24.01 0.86
C PHE A 183 -2.91 -24.36 1.42
N PHE A 184 -2.74 -25.57 1.96
CA PHE A 184 -1.45 -26.06 2.42
C PHE A 184 -1.01 -27.21 1.51
N PRO A 185 0.22 -27.23 0.99
CA PRO A 185 0.76 -28.45 0.41
C PRO A 185 0.70 -29.56 1.47
N GLU A 186 0.34 -30.78 1.06
CA GLU A 186 0.17 -31.94 1.96
C GLU A 186 1.45 -32.31 2.74
N ASP A 187 2.57 -31.66 2.44
CA ASP A 187 3.90 -31.93 2.99
C ASP A 187 4.44 -30.84 3.96
N LEU A 188 3.56 -30.13 4.67
CA LEU A 188 3.93 -29.25 5.80
C LEU A 188 3.88 -29.97 7.15
#